data_AF-A0A964LS28-F1
#
_entry.id   AF-A0A964LS28-F1
#
_cell.length_a   1.000
_cell.length_b   1.000
_cell.length_c   1.000
_cell.angle_alpha   90.00
_cell.angle_beta   90.00
_cell.angle_gamma   90.00
#
_symmetry.space_group_name_H-M   'P 1'
#
loop_
_entity.id
_entity.type
_entity.pdbx_description
1 polymer ?
#
loop_
_entity_poly.entity_id
_entity_poly.type
_entity_poly.pdbx_seq_one_letter_code
_entity_poly.pdbx_strand_id
1 'polypeptide(L)'
;MKTGSNQSKPMRAPKPPPSVLEWVGILRPQSLLLYIALLCVLISGLAVVRTTHVNRIAFNELQELREAANQFDVMWGQLLLEQSTFGVEGRIEQKAQELLKMQIPEISSIVMVHND
;
A
#
# COMPACT_ATOMS: atom_id res chain seq x y z
N MET A 1 85.67 -15.97 52.06
CA MET A 1 85.56 -15.43 50.68
C MET A 1 84.20 -15.81 50.09
N LYS A 2 83.39 -14.79 49.80
CA LYS A 2 82.31 -14.67 48.79
C LYS A 2 81.49 -15.93 48.44
N THR A 3 80.27 -16.06 48.98
CA THR A 3 78.97 -15.64 48.39
C THR A 3 78.55 -16.47 47.17
N GLY A 4 77.60 -17.40 47.36
CA GLY A 4 76.82 -18.05 46.31
C GLY A 4 75.34 -18.02 46.70
N SER A 5 74.60 -17.11 46.10
CA SER A 5 73.22 -16.72 46.38
C SER A 5 72.20 -17.87 46.30
N ASN A 6 71.59 -18.22 47.43
CA ASN A 6 70.37 -19.01 47.47
C ASN A 6 69.19 -18.13 47.01
N GLN A 7 68.80 -18.24 45.74
CA GLN A 7 67.63 -17.56 45.20
C GLN A 7 66.37 -18.35 45.54
N SER A 8 65.79 -18.11 46.71
CA SER A 8 64.40 -18.48 47.00
C SER A 8 63.49 -17.61 46.14
N LYS A 9 63.09 -18.12 44.98
CA LYS A 9 62.08 -17.52 44.09
C LYS A 9 60.82 -17.24 44.92
N PRO A 10 60.38 -15.98 45.08
CA PRO A 10 59.17 -15.72 45.85
C PRO A 10 57.98 -16.38 45.14
N MET A 11 57.19 -17.15 45.88
CA MET A 11 55.91 -17.69 45.40
C MET A 11 55.06 -16.51 44.93
N ARG A 12 54.84 -16.42 43.62
CA ARG A 12 54.08 -15.33 43.00
C ARG A 12 52.61 -15.50 43.43
N ALA A 13 52.06 -14.50 44.11
CA ALA A 13 50.64 -14.48 44.47
C ALA A 13 49.77 -14.70 43.22
N PRO A 14 48.63 -15.43 43.32
CA PRO A 14 47.74 -15.63 42.20
C PRO A 14 47.20 -14.27 41.72
N LYS A 15 47.27 -14.02 40.41
CA LYS A 15 46.66 -12.83 39.81
C LYS A 15 45.16 -12.85 40.12
N PRO A 16 44.55 -11.72 40.53
CA PRO A 16 43.12 -11.67 40.76
C PRO A 16 42.38 -12.07 39.47
N PRO A 17 41.23 -12.77 39.58
CA PRO A 17 40.46 -13.14 38.39
C PRO A 17 40.09 -11.88 37.62
N PRO A 18 40.18 -11.92 36.28
CA PRO A 18 39.81 -10.77 35.46
C PRO A 18 38.36 -10.41 35.75
N SER A 19 38.10 -9.11 35.82
CA SER A 19 36.76 -8.59 36.08
C SER A 19 35.81 -9.03 34.96
N VAL A 20 34.54 -9.30 35.30
CA VAL A 20 33.53 -9.80 34.33
C VAL A 20 33.41 -8.90 33.10
N LEU A 21 33.63 -7.60 33.26
CA LEU A 21 33.62 -6.59 32.19
C LEU A 21 34.77 -6.78 31.20
N GLU A 22 35.95 -7.17 31.68
CA GLU A 22 37.11 -7.48 30.83
C GLU A 22 36.95 -8.84 30.16
N TRP A 23 36.37 -9.82 30.86
CA TRP A 23 36.08 -11.15 30.31
C TRP A 23 35.06 -11.08 29.16
N VAL A 24 34.01 -10.26 29.31
CA VAL A 24 33.04 -9.96 28.25
C VAL A 24 33.65 -9.11 27.12
N GLY A 25 34.79 -8.46 27.35
CA GLY A 25 35.47 -7.65 26.34
C GLY A 25 34.64 -6.45 25.89
N ILE A 26 33.71 -5.98 26.73
CA ILE A 26 32.75 -4.91 26.38
C ILE A 26 33.45 -3.55 26.19
N LEU A 27 34.63 -3.37 26.79
CA LEU A 27 35.45 -2.15 26.67
C LEU A 27 36.34 -2.12 25.41
N ARG A 28 36.31 -3.16 24.55
CA ARG A 28 37.07 -3.11 23.29
C ARG A 28 36.30 -2.28 22.24
N PRO A 29 36.96 -1.37 21.50
CA PRO A 29 36.28 -0.53 20.51
C PRO A 29 35.62 -1.36 19.40
N GLN A 30 36.16 -2.53 19.09
CA GLN A 30 35.61 -3.46 18.10
C GLN A 30 34.25 -4.05 18.53
N SER A 31 34.07 -4.39 19.81
CA SER A 31 32.79 -4.94 20.29
C SER A 31 31.72 -3.85 20.36
N LEU A 32 32.08 -2.63 20.75
CA LEU A 32 31.17 -1.47 20.67
C LEU A 32 30.67 -1.21 19.25
N LEU A 33 31.55 -1.30 18.25
CA LEU A 33 31.20 -1.11 16.84
C LEU A 33 30.18 -2.17 16.38
N LEU A 34 30.36 -3.42 16.80
CA LEU A 34 29.39 -4.50 16.52
C LEU A 34 28.03 -4.26 17.18
N TYR A 35 27.99 -3.81 18.43
CA TYR A 35 26.74 -3.48 19.11
C TYR A 35 26.00 -2.31 18.44
N ILE A 36 26.74 -1.28 18.01
CA ILE A 36 26.15 -0.16 17.25
C ILE A 36 25.59 -0.65 15.91
N ALA A 37 26.35 -1.47 15.18
CA ALA A 37 25.89 -2.05 13.92
C ALA A 37 24.62 -2.91 14.12
N LEU A 38 24.59 -3.74 15.16
CA LEU A 38 23.40 -4.53 15.53
C LEU A 38 22.20 -3.61 15.81
N LEU A 39 22.39 -2.56 16.60
CA LEU A 39 21.33 -1.60 16.93
C LEU A 39 20.82 -0.90 15.66
N CYS A 40 21.71 -0.47 14.76
CA CYS A 40 21.35 0.13 13.49
C CYS A 40 20.52 -0.81 12.62
N VAL A 41 20.86 -2.10 12.55
CA VAL A 41 20.10 -3.10 11.79
C VAL A 41 18.71 -3.30 12.39
N LEU A 42 18.61 -3.38 13.73
CA LEU A 42 17.32 -3.51 14.42
C LEU A 42 16.42 -2.30 14.18
N ILE A 43 16.97 -1.09 14.31
CA ILE A 43 16.24 0.16 14.07
C ILE A 43 15.81 0.24 12.61
N SER A 44 16.69 -0.12 11.66
CA SER A 44 16.37 -0.16 10.24
C SER A 44 15.22 -1.12 9.95
N GLY A 45 15.27 -2.34 10.49
CA GLY A 45 14.19 -3.32 10.34
C GLY A 45 12.85 -2.78 10.88
N LEU A 46 12.85 -2.19 12.08
CA LEU A 46 11.65 -1.62 12.67
C LEU A 46 11.12 -0.42 11.85
N ALA A 47 12.02 0.41 11.32
CA ALA A 47 11.68 1.54 10.46
C ALA A 47 11.00 1.08 9.15
N VAL A 48 11.50 0.02 8.52
CA VAL A 48 10.89 -0.57 7.31
C VAL A 48 9.47 -1.06 7.59
N VAL A 49 9.25 -1.75 8.71
CA VAL A 49 7.92 -2.22 9.13
C VAL A 49 6.98 -1.02 9.36
N ARG A 50 7.46 0.00 10.07
CA ARG A 50 6.72 1.27 10.29
C ARG A 50 6.31 1.91 8.97
N THR A 51 7.25 2.05 8.03
CA THR A 51 6.99 2.65 6.71
C THR A 51 5.94 1.86 5.94
N THR A 52 6.04 0.53 5.94
CA THR A 52 5.06 -0.34 5.26
C THR A 52 3.67 -0.19 5.88
N HIS A 53 3.57 -0.13 7.21
CA HIS A 53 2.30 0.04 7.90
C HIS A 53 1.64 1.39 7.58
N VAL A 54 2.41 2.49 7.64
CA VAL A 54 1.91 3.83 7.30
C VAL A 54 1.52 3.90 5.82
N ASN A 55 2.31 3.31 4.94
CA ASN A 55 2.02 3.26 3.51
C ASN A 55 0.70 2.53 3.24
N ARG A 56 0.45 1.39 3.89
CA ARG A 56 -0.83 0.66 3.77
C ARG A 56 -2.04 1.50 4.19
N ILE A 57 -1.93 2.27 5.28
CA ILE A 57 -3.03 3.12 5.75
C ILE A 57 -3.29 4.26 4.75
N ALA A 58 -2.25 4.98 4.36
CA ALA A 58 -2.37 6.09 3.40
C ALA A 58 -2.92 5.62 2.04
N PHE A 59 -2.51 4.43 1.61
CA PHE A 59 -2.99 3.83 0.37
C PHE A 59 -4.46 3.41 0.47
N ASN A 60 -4.92 2.95 1.63
CA ASN A 60 -6.31 2.54 1.83
C ASN A 60 -7.27 3.73 1.65
N GLU A 61 -6.95 4.88 2.23
CA GLU A 61 -7.74 6.11 2.09
C GLU A 61 -7.82 6.57 0.63
N LEU A 62 -6.68 6.55 -0.07
CA LEU A 62 -6.63 6.86 -1.50
C LEU A 62 -7.50 5.88 -2.31
N GLN A 63 -7.46 4.60 -1.96
CA GLN A 63 -8.21 3.57 -2.66
C GLN A 63 -9.72 3.72 -2.47
N GLU A 64 -10.17 4.07 -1.27
CA GLU A 64 -11.58 4.35 -0.97
C GLU A 64 -12.12 5.52 -1.80
N LEU A 65 -11.41 6.64 -1.82
CA LEU A 65 -11.75 7.81 -2.63
C LEU A 65 -11.81 7.47 -4.13
N ARG A 66 -10.87 6.67 -4.60
CA ARG A 66 -10.80 6.23 -6.00
C ARG A 66 -11.95 5.30 -6.36
N GLU A 67 -12.36 4.45 -5.44
CA GLU A 67 -13.49 3.55 -5.63
C GLU A 67 -14.82 4.31 -5.70
N ALA A 68 -14.99 5.34 -4.85
CA ALA A 68 -16.13 6.25 -4.95
C ALA A 68 -16.16 7.00 -6.30
N ALA A 69 -15.02 7.51 -6.76
CA ALA A 69 -14.92 8.16 -8.08
C ALA A 69 -15.31 7.20 -9.22
N ASN A 70 -14.78 5.97 -9.21
CA ASN A 70 -15.12 4.96 -10.21
C ASN A 70 -16.64 4.64 -10.22
N GLN A 71 -17.29 4.59 -9.06
CA GLN A 71 -18.74 4.36 -9.00
C GLN A 71 -19.51 5.48 -9.71
N PHE A 72 -19.11 6.74 -9.53
CA PHE A 72 -19.72 7.85 -10.25
C PHE A 72 -19.51 7.76 -11.77
N ASP A 73 -18.31 7.38 -12.23
CA ASP A 73 -18.04 7.20 -13.66
C ASP A 73 -18.91 6.10 -14.28
N VAL A 74 -19.14 5.00 -13.55
CA VAL A 74 -20.04 3.93 -13.98
C VAL A 74 -21.48 4.44 -14.08
N MET A 75 -21.98 5.11 -13.04
CA MET A 75 -23.34 5.67 -13.04
C MET A 75 -23.53 6.69 -14.16
N TRP A 76 -22.53 7.54 -14.40
CA TRP A 76 -22.55 8.50 -15.49
C TRP A 76 -22.58 7.81 -16.85
N GLY A 77 -21.78 6.76 -17.03
CA GLY A 77 -21.80 5.94 -18.24
C GLY A 77 -23.17 5.31 -18.48
N GLN A 78 -23.79 4.76 -17.44
CA GLN A 78 -25.15 4.21 -17.52
C GLN A 78 -26.17 5.29 -17.90
N LEU A 79 -26.13 6.45 -17.25
CA LEU A 79 -27.02 7.57 -17.57
C LEU A 79 -26.85 8.04 -19.02
N LEU A 80 -25.61 8.10 -19.50
CA LEU A 80 -25.31 8.50 -20.88
C LEU A 80 -25.88 7.49 -21.88
N LEU A 81 -25.81 6.20 -21.57
CA LEU A 81 -26.43 5.15 -22.38
C LEU A 81 -27.96 5.32 -22.40
N GLU A 82 -28.59 5.53 -21.24
CA GLU A 82 -30.02 5.81 -21.15
C GLU A 82 -30.42 7.03 -21.99
N GLN A 83 -29.66 8.13 -21.88
CA GLN A 83 -29.90 9.35 -22.66
C GLN A 83 -29.69 9.13 -24.16
N SER A 84 -28.69 8.33 -24.55
CA SER A 84 -28.42 8.04 -25.96
C SER A 84 -29.56 7.22 -26.60
N THR A 85 -30.22 6.35 -25.83
CA THR A 85 -31.40 5.60 -26.29
C THR A 85 -32.62 6.52 -26.47
N PHE A 86 -32.93 7.38 -25.49
CA PHE A 86 -34.07 8.32 -25.61
C PHE A 86 -33.84 9.44 -26.63
N GLY A 87 -32.60 9.90 -26.79
CA GLY A 87 -32.24 10.98 -27.72
C GLY A 87 -32.34 10.58 -29.20
N VAL A 88 -32.24 9.29 -29.51
CA VAL A 88 -32.43 8.77 -30.88
C VAL A 88 -33.91 8.71 -31.25
N GLU A 89 -34.78 8.31 -30.32
CA GLU A 89 -36.23 8.17 -30.55
C GLU A 89 -36.89 9.52 -30.89
N GLY A 90 -36.61 10.56 -30.09
CA GLY A 90 -37.16 11.90 -30.34
C GLY A 90 -36.70 12.51 -31.67
N ARG A 91 -35.48 12.20 -32.12
CA ARG A 91 -34.93 12.70 -33.40
C ARG A 91 -35.51 11.96 -34.61
N ILE A 92 -35.90 10.70 -34.43
CA ILE A 92 -36.60 9.91 -35.47
C ILE A 92 -38.03 10.44 -35.62
N GLU A 93 -38.73 10.68 -34.52
CA GLU A 93 -40.10 11.22 -34.56
C GLU A 93 -40.16 12.61 -35.18
N GLN A 94 -39.23 13.50 -34.81
CA GLN A 94 -39.15 14.84 -35.40
C GLN A 94 -38.85 14.78 -36.91
N LYS A 95 -37.94 13.89 -37.35
CA LYS A 95 -37.69 13.66 -38.79
C LYS A 95 -38.89 13.04 -39.51
N ALA A 96 -39.62 12.12 -38.89
CA ALA A 96 -40.82 11.52 -39.48
C ALA A 96 -41.96 12.54 -39.63
N GLN A 97 -42.14 13.44 -38.65
CA GLN A 97 -43.11 14.52 -38.75
C GLN A 97 -42.70 15.59 -39.77
N GLU A 98 -41.46 16.08 -39.76
CA GLU A 98 -41.02 17.16 -40.66
C GLU A 98 -40.81 16.70 -42.11
N LEU A 99 -40.14 15.57 -42.32
CA LEU A 99 -39.77 15.11 -43.66
C LEU A 99 -40.85 14.23 -44.31
N LEU A 100 -41.52 13.40 -43.52
CA LEU A 100 -42.55 12.48 -44.03
C LEU A 100 -43.99 12.94 -43.75
N LYS A 101 -44.20 14.06 -43.04
CA LYS A 101 -45.53 14.55 -42.62
C LYS A 101 -46.37 13.48 -41.92
N MET A 102 -45.72 12.53 -41.24
CA MET A 102 -46.44 11.50 -40.50
C MET A 102 -47.19 12.13 -39.33
N GLN A 103 -48.49 11.87 -39.25
CA GLN A 103 -49.35 12.26 -38.13
C GLN A 103 -49.80 10.99 -37.42
N ILE A 104 -49.93 11.07 -36.10
CA ILE A 104 -50.43 9.94 -35.30
C ILE A 104 -51.90 9.70 -35.71
N PRO A 105 -52.24 8.53 -36.26
CA PRO A 105 -53.60 8.27 -36.75
C PRO A 105 -54.58 8.16 -35.59
N GLU A 106 -55.79 8.72 -35.74
CA GLU A 106 -56.87 8.52 -34.78
C GLU A 106 -57.36 7.06 -34.79
N ILE A 107 -57.81 6.58 -33.63
CA ILE A 107 -58.25 5.19 -33.39
C ILE A 107 -59.28 4.70 -34.44
N SER A 108 -60.08 5.63 -34.98
CA SER A 108 -61.08 5.37 -36.03
C SER A 108 -60.51 4.97 -37.39
N SER A 109 -59.21 5.17 -37.63
CA SER A 109 -58.55 4.92 -38.93
C SER A 109 -57.69 3.66 -38.98
N ILE A 110 -57.68 2.86 -37.90
CA ILE A 110 -56.88 1.63 -37.81
C ILE A 110 -57.68 0.46 -38.41
N VAL A 111 -57.23 -0.08 -39.54
CA VAL A 111 -57.82 -1.27 -40.18
C VAL A 111 -56.93 -2.48 -39.91
N MET A 112 -57.47 -3.48 -39.21
CA MET A 112 -56.77 -4.74 -38.93
C MET A 112 -57.02 -5.73 -40.07
N VAL A 113 -55.95 -6.12 -40.75
CA VAL A 113 -56.01 -7.16 -41.79
C VAL A 113 -55.69 -8.49 -41.13
N HIS A 114 -56.66 -9.41 -41.11
CA HIS A 114 -56.42 -10.81 -40.72
C HIS A 114 -55.92 -11.56 -41.95
N ASN A 115 -54.83 -12.33 -41.79
CA ASN A 115 -54.37 -13.23 -42.84
C ASN A 115 -54.92 -14.62 -42.56
N ASP A 116 -55.86 -15.06 -43.40
CA ASP A 116 -56.39 -16.42 -43.39
C ASP A 116 -55.33 -17.47 -43.78
#